data_AF-A0A5N5E9F1-F1
#
_entry.id   AF-A0A5N5E9F1-F1
#
_cell.length_a   1.000
_cell.length_b   1.000
_cell.length_c   1.000
_cell.angle_alpha   90.00
_cell.angle_beta   90.00
_cell.angle_gamma   90.00
#
_symmetry.space_group_name_H-M   'P 1'
#
loop_
_entity.id
_entity.type
_entity.pdbx_description
1 polymer ?
#
loop_
_entity_poly.entity_id
_entity_poly.type
_entity_poly.pdbx_seq_one_letter_code
_entity_poly.pdbx_strand_id
1 'polypeptide(L)'
;MTGEITKEAVEAVLLRARERSTLLTDCVDDTELIAQHSPLMSPLVWDLAHIGNQEELWLVRDVGGRDPVRSDIDELYDAFKHSRSSRPTLPLLNPAEAREYVRTVRGKVWDVLEASTFGRTELDVDGFAFGMIAQHEQQHAETMLATHQLRSGPTALVATPAPQAARMPELDEVTIPAGPFVMGTDDEPWALDNERTAHQVYLTDFAIDRFPVTNGQFVEFIEDGGYSRPELWSRDGWRHRVDAKLRAPLFWEHDSSGWWHETFGVEAPVPPDKPVVHVSYYEAEAYASWAGKRLPTEAEWEKAARWDSESGRSRRFPWGDVSADENLANLGQRHLGPAGVGSYPAGASAAGVEQ
;
A
#
# COMPACT_ATOMS: atom_id res chain seq x y z
N MET A 1 4.38 26.40 0.64
CA MET A 1 5.85 26.57 0.70
C MET A 1 6.43 25.21 1.00
N THR A 2 6.74 24.44 -0.04
CA THR A 2 7.59 23.25 0.10
C THR A 2 8.96 23.73 0.56
N GLY A 3 9.42 23.23 1.71
CA GLY A 3 10.80 23.47 2.11
C GLY A 3 11.74 22.90 1.07
N GLU A 4 12.89 23.55 0.87
CA GLU A 4 13.95 23.05 0.01
C GLU A 4 14.29 21.60 0.41
N ILE A 5 14.27 20.67 -0.55
CA ILE A 5 14.59 19.27 -0.29
C ILE A 5 16.06 19.17 0.09
N THR A 6 16.34 18.60 1.26
CA THR A 6 17.70 18.44 1.75
C THR A 6 18.22 17.02 1.51
N LYS A 7 19.55 16.86 1.48
CA LYS A 7 20.18 15.55 1.35
C LYS A 7 19.85 14.66 2.54
N GLU A 8 19.74 15.22 3.73
CA GLU A 8 19.35 14.51 4.95
C GLU A 8 17.92 13.96 4.85
N ALA A 9 17.00 14.71 4.23
CA ALA A 9 15.64 14.24 3.99
C ALA A 9 15.61 13.06 3.00
N VAL A 10 16.39 13.14 1.92
CA VAL A 10 16.55 12.05 0.94
C VAL A 10 17.19 10.81 1.59
N GLU A 11 18.26 10.99 2.35
CA GLU A 11 18.94 9.91 3.07
C GLU A 11 17.97 9.22 4.03
N ALA A 12 17.20 9.98 4.81
CA ALA A 12 16.24 9.44 5.77
C ALA A 12 15.18 8.55 5.10
N VAL A 13 14.65 8.94 3.93
CA VAL A 13 13.63 8.11 3.25
C VAL A 13 14.21 6.86 2.61
N LEU A 14 15.42 6.91 2.08
CA LEU A 14 16.12 5.75 1.51
C LEU A 14 16.56 4.76 2.60
N LEU A 15 17.01 5.25 3.75
CA LEU A 15 17.34 4.41 4.91
C LEU A 15 16.09 3.72 5.44
N ARG A 16 15.01 4.47 5.68
CA ARG A 16 13.73 3.91 6.15
C ARG A 16 13.16 2.85 5.21
N ALA A 17 13.25 3.07 3.89
CA ALA A 17 12.81 2.08 2.91
C ALA A 17 13.64 0.79 2.98
N ARG A 18 14.98 0.92 3.10
CA ARG A 18 15.90 -0.22 3.22
C ARG A 18 15.78 -0.98 4.53
N GLU A 19 15.57 -0.30 5.64
CA GLU A 19 15.32 -0.95 6.93
C GLU A 19 14.09 -1.87 6.87
N ARG A 20 13.04 -1.40 6.20
CA ARG A 20 11.80 -2.16 6.00
C ARG A 20 12.00 -3.35 5.08
N SER A 21 12.68 -3.20 3.93
CA SER A 21 12.97 -4.33 3.05
C SER A 21 13.91 -5.36 3.73
N THR A 22 14.88 -4.89 4.52
CA THR A 22 15.77 -5.74 5.33
C THR A 22 14.99 -6.55 6.35
N LEU A 23 14.12 -5.93 7.15
CA LEU A 23 13.28 -6.64 8.14
C LEU A 23 12.46 -7.77 7.51
N LEU A 24 11.86 -7.53 6.35
CA LEU A 24 11.04 -8.52 5.65
C LEU A 24 11.88 -9.68 5.10
N THR A 25 13.13 -9.43 4.68
CA THR A 25 14.01 -10.50 4.20
C THR A 25 14.81 -11.21 5.29
N ASP A 26 15.03 -10.60 6.45
CA ASP A 26 15.84 -11.16 7.55
C ASP A 26 15.00 -11.96 8.56
N CYS A 27 13.68 -11.81 8.52
CA CYS A 27 12.77 -12.56 9.40
C CYS A 27 12.58 -14.03 8.99
N VAL A 28 13.18 -14.46 7.87
CA VAL A 28 13.10 -15.82 7.34
C VAL A 28 14.49 -16.35 6.94
N ASP A 29 14.64 -17.66 6.84
CA ASP A 29 15.89 -18.27 6.39
C ASP A 29 16.03 -18.27 4.85
N ASP A 30 17.21 -18.67 4.36
CA ASP A 30 17.50 -18.70 2.92
C ASP A 30 16.55 -19.64 2.14
N THR A 31 16.05 -20.71 2.75
CA THR A 31 15.11 -21.64 2.10
C THR A 31 13.78 -20.92 1.83
N GLU A 32 13.29 -20.20 2.82
CA GLU A 32 12.06 -19.42 2.74
C GLU A 32 12.22 -18.19 1.84
N LEU A 33 13.41 -17.59 1.79
CA LEU A 33 13.71 -16.42 0.96
C LEU A 33 13.70 -16.75 -0.54
N ILE A 34 14.15 -17.96 -0.92
CA ILE A 34 14.16 -18.44 -2.32
C ILE A 34 12.87 -19.17 -2.71
N ALA A 35 12.04 -19.57 -1.75
CA ALA A 35 10.78 -20.27 -2.02
C ALA A 35 9.74 -19.36 -2.68
N GLN A 36 8.90 -19.96 -3.53
CA GLN A 36 7.68 -19.32 -3.99
C GLN A 36 6.50 -19.74 -3.10
N HIS A 37 6.06 -18.82 -2.26
CA HIS A 37 4.93 -19.04 -1.33
C HIS A 37 3.56 -19.02 -2.00
N SER A 38 3.45 -18.34 -3.14
CA SER A 38 2.24 -18.30 -3.96
C SER A 38 2.59 -18.02 -5.42
N PRO A 39 1.90 -18.61 -6.40
CA PRO A 39 2.10 -18.27 -7.82
C PRO A 39 1.78 -16.81 -8.15
N LEU A 40 1.03 -16.12 -7.26
CA LEU A 40 0.74 -14.69 -7.36
C LEU A 40 1.92 -13.80 -6.95
N MET A 41 2.97 -14.36 -6.36
CA MET A 41 4.06 -13.64 -5.72
C MET A 41 5.42 -14.13 -6.23
N SER A 42 6.43 -13.25 -6.20
CA SER A 42 7.83 -13.66 -6.40
C SER A 42 8.38 -14.30 -5.12
N PRO A 43 9.47 -15.10 -5.23
CA PRO A 43 10.37 -15.32 -4.10
C PRO A 43 10.87 -13.98 -3.54
N LEU A 44 11.00 -13.88 -2.21
CA LEU A 44 11.46 -12.65 -1.55
C LEU A 44 12.85 -12.22 -2.03
N VAL A 45 13.73 -13.17 -2.37
CA VAL A 45 15.05 -12.87 -2.95
C VAL A 45 14.96 -12.15 -4.30
N TRP A 46 13.90 -12.40 -5.09
CA TRP A 46 13.69 -11.72 -6.37
C TRP A 46 13.35 -10.25 -6.11
N ASP A 47 12.44 -9.97 -5.18
CA ASP A 47 12.06 -8.61 -4.81
C ASP A 47 13.27 -7.84 -4.23
N LEU A 48 14.08 -8.47 -3.38
CA LEU A 48 15.31 -7.88 -2.84
C LEU A 48 16.29 -7.45 -3.93
N ALA A 49 16.62 -8.34 -4.86
CA ALA A 49 17.55 -8.04 -5.94
C ALA A 49 16.94 -7.07 -6.97
N HIS A 50 15.63 -7.15 -7.22
CA HIS A 50 14.92 -6.19 -8.07
C HIS A 50 14.96 -4.76 -7.50
N ILE A 51 14.78 -4.59 -6.19
CA ILE A 51 14.95 -3.30 -5.51
C ILE A 51 16.35 -2.73 -5.78
N GLY A 52 17.40 -3.55 -5.59
CA GLY A 52 18.77 -3.12 -5.89
C GLY A 52 18.98 -2.78 -7.37
N ASN A 53 18.37 -3.54 -8.28
CA ASN A 53 18.50 -3.32 -9.71
C ASN A 53 17.82 -2.03 -10.19
N GLN A 54 16.63 -1.73 -9.69
CA GLN A 54 15.96 -0.46 -9.97
C GLN A 54 16.71 0.72 -9.34
N GLU A 55 17.17 0.60 -8.10
CA GLU A 55 17.98 1.64 -7.45
C GLU A 55 19.28 1.93 -8.24
N GLU A 56 19.94 0.89 -8.76
CA GLU A 56 21.09 1.03 -9.63
C GLU A 56 20.76 1.74 -10.95
N LEU A 57 19.70 1.28 -11.63
CA LEU A 57 19.30 1.81 -12.92
C LEU A 57 19.08 3.32 -12.84
N TRP A 58 18.24 3.74 -11.90
CA TRP A 58 17.81 5.13 -11.82
C TRP A 58 18.84 6.03 -11.14
N LEU A 59 19.44 5.60 -10.02
CA LEU A 59 20.31 6.50 -9.24
C LEU A 59 21.78 6.39 -9.62
N VAL A 60 22.30 5.18 -9.79
CA VAL A 60 23.73 4.99 -10.09
C VAL A 60 24.02 5.34 -11.55
N ARG A 61 23.21 4.82 -12.47
CA ARG A 61 23.44 4.97 -13.92
C ARG A 61 22.85 6.26 -14.45
N ASP A 62 21.54 6.48 -14.31
CA ASP A 62 20.88 7.62 -14.97
C ASP A 62 21.16 8.96 -14.27
N VAL A 63 20.97 9.05 -12.95
CA VAL A 63 21.31 10.27 -12.19
C VAL A 63 22.83 10.41 -12.03
N GLY A 64 23.50 9.33 -11.63
CA GLY A 64 24.93 9.36 -11.30
C GLY A 64 25.88 9.37 -12.50
N GLY A 65 25.44 8.90 -13.67
CA GLY A 65 26.31 8.71 -14.83
C GLY A 65 27.45 7.71 -14.59
N ARG A 66 27.28 6.77 -13.65
CA ARG A 66 28.33 5.84 -13.20
C ARG A 66 28.18 4.46 -13.81
N ASP A 67 29.29 3.72 -13.85
CA ASP A 67 29.30 2.33 -14.30
C ASP A 67 28.41 1.44 -13.41
N PRO A 68 27.65 0.51 -14.01
CA PRO A 68 26.86 -0.46 -13.26
C PRO A 68 27.76 -1.38 -12.42
N VAL A 69 27.24 -1.82 -11.28
CA VAL A 69 27.69 -2.96 -10.47
C VAL A 69 27.44 -4.28 -11.21
N ARG A 70 26.22 -4.52 -11.72
CA ARG A 70 25.86 -5.76 -12.44
C ARG A 70 24.81 -5.50 -13.54
N SER A 71 25.24 -5.15 -14.75
CA SER A 71 24.32 -5.05 -15.90
C SER A 71 23.97 -6.40 -16.53
N ASP A 72 24.71 -7.46 -16.20
CA ASP A 72 24.49 -8.83 -16.70
C ASP A 72 23.22 -9.49 -16.14
N ILE A 73 22.63 -8.92 -15.08
CA ILE A 73 21.43 -9.45 -14.43
C ILE A 73 20.16 -8.62 -14.71
N ASP A 74 20.26 -7.52 -15.46
CA ASP A 74 19.14 -6.59 -15.71
C ASP A 74 17.88 -7.32 -16.22
N GLU A 75 18.05 -8.27 -17.16
CA GLU A 75 16.90 -8.98 -17.73
C GLU A 75 16.20 -9.90 -16.72
N LEU A 76 16.92 -10.44 -15.73
CA LEU A 76 16.35 -11.37 -14.74
C LEU A 76 15.36 -10.68 -13.78
N TYR A 77 15.59 -9.38 -13.55
CA TYR A 77 14.81 -8.55 -12.64
C TYR A 77 13.88 -7.58 -13.37
N ASP A 78 13.70 -7.74 -14.68
CA ASP A 78 12.69 -7.03 -15.45
C ASP A 78 11.29 -7.65 -15.20
N ALA A 79 10.45 -6.88 -14.51
CA ALA A 79 9.10 -7.31 -14.14
C ALA A 79 8.16 -7.53 -15.35
N PHE A 80 8.44 -6.91 -16.51
CA PHE A 80 7.66 -7.06 -17.73
C PHE A 80 8.05 -8.31 -18.53
N LYS A 81 9.31 -8.76 -18.42
CA LYS A 81 9.80 -9.97 -19.11
C LYS A 81 9.40 -11.25 -18.39
N HIS A 82 9.29 -11.21 -17.06
CA HIS A 82 9.09 -12.40 -16.25
C HIS A 82 7.84 -12.31 -15.37
N SER A 83 6.83 -13.13 -15.72
CA SER A 83 5.64 -13.34 -14.89
C SER A 83 6.02 -13.80 -13.49
N ARG A 84 5.22 -13.44 -12.47
CA ARG A 84 5.52 -13.82 -11.08
C ARG A 84 5.69 -15.33 -10.89
N SER A 85 4.80 -16.12 -11.49
CA SER A 85 4.85 -17.58 -11.43
C SER A 85 6.10 -18.21 -12.07
N SER A 86 6.77 -17.52 -13.02
CA SER A 86 7.97 -18.06 -13.68
C SER A 86 9.29 -17.66 -13.00
N ARG A 87 9.27 -16.68 -12.09
CA ARG A 87 10.51 -16.17 -11.44
C ARG A 87 11.34 -17.25 -10.74
N PRO A 88 10.78 -18.29 -10.09
CA PRO A 88 11.57 -19.34 -9.45
C PRO A 88 12.40 -20.19 -10.41
N THR A 89 12.10 -20.19 -11.72
CA THR A 89 12.86 -20.97 -12.71
C THR A 89 14.07 -20.21 -13.26
N LEU A 90 14.24 -18.95 -12.88
CA LEU A 90 15.34 -18.11 -13.35
C LEU A 90 16.62 -18.43 -12.56
N PRO A 91 17.81 -18.23 -13.14
CA PRO A 91 19.08 -18.32 -12.44
C PRO A 91 19.30 -17.07 -11.57
N LEU A 92 18.47 -16.89 -10.53
CA LEU A 92 18.50 -15.75 -9.63
C LEU A 92 19.82 -15.70 -8.84
N LEU A 93 20.17 -14.50 -8.38
CA LEU A 93 21.22 -14.35 -7.36
C LEU A 93 20.80 -15.14 -6.12
N ASN A 94 21.76 -15.85 -5.51
CA ASN A 94 21.50 -16.46 -4.21
C ASN A 94 21.37 -15.37 -3.12
N PRO A 95 20.83 -15.68 -1.92
CA PRO A 95 20.60 -14.69 -0.88
C PRO A 95 21.84 -13.83 -0.53
N ALA A 96 23.02 -14.43 -0.42
CA ALA A 96 24.25 -13.71 -0.10
C ALA A 96 24.67 -12.77 -1.25
N GLU A 97 24.56 -13.22 -2.49
CA GLU A 97 24.85 -12.41 -3.68
C GLU A 97 23.88 -11.24 -3.82
N ALA A 98 22.58 -11.46 -3.59
CA ALA A 98 21.56 -10.42 -3.66
C ALA A 98 21.80 -9.34 -2.60
N ARG A 99 22.08 -9.73 -1.35
CA ARG A 99 22.41 -8.80 -0.26
C ARG A 99 23.67 -7.99 -0.57
N GLU A 100 24.73 -8.63 -1.05
CA GLU A 100 25.98 -7.97 -1.40
C GLU A 100 25.82 -6.98 -2.57
N TYR A 101 25.04 -7.37 -3.59
CA TYR A 101 24.69 -6.51 -4.71
C TYR A 101 23.94 -5.25 -4.23
N VAL A 102 22.84 -5.44 -3.49
CA VAL A 102 22.00 -4.34 -2.95
C VAL A 102 22.80 -3.41 -2.03
N ARG A 103 23.70 -3.96 -1.20
CA ARG A 103 24.61 -3.17 -0.35
C ARG A 103 25.59 -2.35 -1.17
N THR A 104 26.17 -2.94 -2.22
CA THR A 104 27.14 -2.26 -3.09
C THR A 104 26.49 -1.14 -3.90
N VAL A 105 25.29 -1.38 -4.44
CA VAL A 105 24.49 -0.34 -5.12
C VAL A 105 24.23 0.82 -4.18
N ARG A 106 23.75 0.55 -2.96
CA ARG A 106 23.46 1.61 -1.98
C ARG A 106 24.70 2.45 -1.62
N GLY A 107 25.86 1.80 -1.50
CA GLY A 107 27.13 2.52 -1.33
C GLY A 107 27.42 3.51 -2.46
N LYS A 108 27.21 3.10 -3.72
CA LYS A 108 27.35 4.01 -4.87
C LYS A 108 26.30 5.13 -4.87
N VAL A 109 25.07 4.86 -4.42
CA VAL A 109 24.00 5.87 -4.31
C VAL A 109 24.37 6.97 -3.31
N TRP A 110 25.07 6.65 -2.22
CA TRP A 110 25.55 7.66 -1.28
C TRP A 110 26.53 8.63 -1.92
N ASP A 111 27.47 8.15 -2.72
CA ASP A 111 28.37 9.03 -3.45
C ASP A 111 27.61 9.90 -4.49
N VAL A 112 26.52 9.37 -5.08
CA VAL A 112 25.67 10.12 -6.03
C VAL A 112 24.90 11.22 -5.28
N LEU A 113 24.32 10.90 -4.12
CA LEU A 113 23.61 11.85 -3.27
C LEU A 113 24.55 12.95 -2.77
N GLU A 114 25.77 12.60 -2.33
CA GLU A 114 26.78 13.57 -1.90
C GLU A 114 27.14 14.54 -3.04
N ALA A 115 27.26 14.03 -4.27
CA ALA A 115 27.60 14.83 -5.45
C ALA A 115 26.41 15.61 -6.07
N SER A 116 25.17 15.25 -5.74
CA SER A 116 23.96 15.87 -6.30
C SER A 116 23.79 17.32 -5.83
N THR A 117 23.20 18.14 -6.72
CA THR A 117 22.80 19.53 -6.47
C THR A 117 21.29 19.72 -6.63
N PHE A 118 20.53 18.63 -6.76
CA PHE A 118 19.07 18.58 -6.99
C PHE A 118 18.56 19.48 -8.12
N GLY A 119 19.21 19.43 -9.28
CA GLY A 119 18.84 20.29 -10.40
C GLY A 119 19.68 20.15 -11.67
N ARG A 120 20.49 19.10 -11.77
CA ARG A 120 21.32 18.87 -12.97
C ARG A 120 20.53 18.33 -14.15
N THR A 121 19.52 17.51 -13.87
CA THR A 121 18.67 16.82 -14.83
C THR A 121 17.22 16.87 -14.37
N GLU A 122 16.28 16.57 -15.27
CA GLU A 122 14.87 16.42 -14.91
C GLU A 122 14.62 15.32 -13.88
N LEU A 123 15.47 14.29 -13.83
CA LEU A 123 15.40 13.22 -12.83
C LEU A 123 15.93 13.64 -11.46
N ASP A 124 16.84 14.61 -11.41
CA ASP A 124 17.50 15.07 -10.18
C ASP A 124 16.81 16.28 -9.55
N VAL A 125 15.92 16.97 -10.27
CA VAL A 125 15.21 18.16 -9.74
C VAL A 125 14.47 17.82 -8.45
N ASP A 126 14.71 18.62 -7.40
CA ASP A 126 14.15 18.40 -6.05
C ASP A 126 14.35 16.97 -5.49
N GLY A 127 15.38 16.27 -5.97
CA GLY A 127 15.66 14.89 -5.60
C GLY A 127 14.60 13.88 -6.08
N PHE A 128 13.84 14.20 -7.13
CA PHE A 128 12.72 13.40 -7.63
C PHE A 128 13.05 11.91 -7.75
N ALA A 129 14.10 11.54 -8.49
CA ALA A 129 14.45 10.14 -8.69
C ALA A 129 14.79 9.42 -7.37
N PHE A 130 15.39 10.09 -6.39
CA PHE A 130 15.65 9.50 -5.08
C PHE A 130 14.34 9.24 -4.32
N GLY A 131 13.42 10.20 -4.34
CA GLY A 131 12.08 10.03 -3.77
C GLY A 131 11.29 8.92 -4.46
N MET A 132 11.36 8.83 -5.79
CA MET A 132 10.75 7.77 -6.59
C MET A 132 11.30 6.39 -6.21
N ILE A 133 12.62 6.26 -6.03
CA ILE A 133 13.23 4.98 -5.65
C ILE A 133 12.94 4.59 -4.21
N ALA A 134 12.89 5.56 -3.29
CA ALA A 134 12.42 5.30 -1.93
C ALA A 134 10.96 4.81 -1.92
N GLN A 135 10.10 5.30 -2.81
CA GLN A 135 8.72 4.85 -2.96
C GLN A 135 8.63 3.48 -3.63
N HIS A 136 9.43 3.21 -4.67
CA HIS A 136 9.54 1.90 -5.30
C HIS A 136 9.90 0.81 -4.30
N GLU A 137 10.94 1.04 -3.47
CA GLU A 137 11.35 0.09 -2.43
C GLU A 137 10.22 -0.12 -1.39
N GLN A 138 9.48 0.94 -1.02
CA GLN A 138 8.34 0.82 -0.11
C GLN A 138 7.15 0.06 -0.70
N GLN A 139 6.87 0.21 -2.00
CA GLN A 139 5.85 -0.57 -2.72
C GLN A 139 6.23 -2.06 -2.78
N HIS A 140 7.51 -2.37 -3.01
CA HIS A 140 8.00 -3.74 -2.92
C HIS A 140 8.00 -4.28 -1.49
N ALA A 141 8.21 -3.43 -0.48
CA ALA A 141 8.05 -3.84 0.92
C ALA A 141 6.59 -4.23 1.26
N GLU A 142 5.59 -3.54 0.69
CA GLU A 142 4.20 -3.97 0.80
C GLU A 142 3.91 -5.25 0.00
N THR A 143 4.51 -5.40 -1.18
CA THR A 143 4.45 -6.65 -1.96
C THR A 143 5.03 -7.83 -1.18
N MET A 144 6.18 -7.65 -0.53
CA MET A 144 6.78 -8.67 0.33
C MET A 144 5.91 -8.99 1.55
N LEU A 145 5.23 -8.02 2.16
CA LEU A 145 4.23 -8.32 3.19
C LEU A 145 3.10 -9.22 2.68
N ALA A 146 2.57 -8.97 1.48
CA ALA A 146 1.56 -9.86 0.91
C ALA A 146 2.10 -11.28 0.74
N THR A 147 3.38 -11.45 0.36
CA THR A 147 4.05 -12.76 0.35
C THR A 147 4.12 -13.36 1.75
N HIS A 148 4.45 -12.57 2.79
CA HIS A 148 4.48 -13.06 4.16
C HIS A 148 3.11 -13.46 4.70
N GLN A 149 2.03 -12.79 4.28
CA GLN A 149 0.65 -13.16 4.61
C GLN A 149 0.21 -14.45 3.92
N LEU A 150 0.70 -14.72 2.70
CA LEU A 150 0.40 -15.93 1.93
C LEU A 150 1.27 -17.14 2.31
N ARG A 151 2.36 -16.93 3.06
CA ARG A 151 3.29 -17.98 3.46
C ARG A 151 2.63 -18.93 4.45
N SER A 152 2.75 -20.22 4.19
CA SER A 152 2.43 -21.27 5.17
C SER A 152 3.64 -21.55 6.07
N GLY A 153 3.40 -21.99 7.30
CA GLY A 153 4.45 -22.38 8.24
C GLY A 153 4.60 -21.39 9.40
N PRO A 154 5.77 -21.37 10.08
CA PRO A 154 5.95 -20.55 11.27
C PRO A 154 5.74 -19.06 11.02
N THR A 155 5.16 -18.38 12.01
CA THR A 155 5.06 -16.92 12.06
C THR A 155 6.46 -16.30 12.02
N ALA A 156 6.72 -15.47 11.01
CA ALA A 156 7.99 -14.75 10.85
C ALA A 156 7.92 -13.30 11.32
N LEU A 157 6.71 -12.71 11.30
CA LEU A 157 6.50 -11.29 11.61
C LEU A 157 5.69 -11.15 12.90
N VAL A 158 6.14 -10.25 13.77
CA VAL A 158 5.46 -9.91 15.01
C VAL A 158 5.41 -8.39 15.12
N ALA A 159 4.27 -7.88 15.55
CA ALA A 159 4.03 -6.45 15.71
C ALA A 159 3.24 -6.18 16.99
N THR A 160 3.32 -4.95 17.47
CA THR A 160 2.43 -4.48 18.53
C THR A 160 1.01 -4.34 17.97
N PRO A 161 -0.04 -4.69 18.73
CA PRO A 161 -1.41 -4.48 18.29
C PRO A 161 -1.68 -3.01 17.97
N ALA A 162 -2.50 -2.77 16.93
CA ALA A 162 -2.97 -1.43 16.61
C ALA A 162 -3.85 -0.86 17.75
N PRO A 163 -3.89 0.48 17.92
CA PRO A 163 -4.81 1.14 18.83
C PRO A 163 -6.26 0.74 18.55
N GLN A 164 -7.04 0.65 19.62
CA GLN A 164 -8.48 0.39 19.57
C GLN A 164 -9.24 1.56 20.21
N ALA A 165 -10.30 2.00 19.54
CA ALA A 165 -11.22 2.97 20.12
C ALA A 165 -11.84 2.43 21.41
N ALA A 166 -12.05 3.30 22.41
CA ALA A 166 -12.64 2.89 23.69
C ALA A 166 -14.08 2.38 23.56
N ARG A 167 -14.78 2.79 22.50
CA ARG A 167 -16.14 2.37 22.13
C ARG A 167 -16.24 2.34 20.61
N MET A 168 -17.06 1.44 20.08
CA MET A 168 -17.40 1.45 18.67
C MET A 168 -18.10 2.77 18.32
N PRO A 169 -17.61 3.53 17.32
CA PRO A 169 -18.25 4.76 16.91
C PRO A 169 -19.59 4.48 16.22
N GLU A 170 -20.42 5.50 16.08
CA GLU A 170 -21.56 5.43 15.17
C GLU A 170 -21.04 5.34 13.74
N LEU A 171 -21.52 4.34 12.99
CA LEU A 171 -21.15 4.10 11.60
C LEU A 171 -22.08 4.93 10.70
N ASP A 172 -21.79 6.23 10.60
CA ASP A 172 -22.57 7.20 9.85
C ASP A 172 -21.88 7.63 8.55
N GLU A 173 -22.67 8.30 7.71
CA GLU A 173 -22.20 8.89 6.45
C GLU A 173 -21.94 10.39 6.62
N VAL A 174 -20.93 10.86 5.93
CA VAL A 174 -20.60 12.27 5.78
C VAL A 174 -21.06 12.75 4.41
N THR A 175 -21.80 13.86 4.37
CA THR A 175 -22.19 14.52 3.11
C THR A 175 -21.06 15.44 2.63
N ILE A 176 -20.59 15.21 1.40
CA ILE A 176 -19.64 16.06 0.71
C ILE A 176 -20.42 17.00 -0.22
N PRO A 177 -20.30 18.33 -0.06
CA PRO A 177 -21.09 19.27 -0.85
C PRO A 177 -20.67 19.27 -2.33
N ALA A 178 -21.64 19.50 -3.21
CA ALA A 178 -21.42 19.73 -4.63
C ALA A 178 -20.46 20.90 -4.85
N GLY A 179 -19.69 20.84 -5.94
CA GLY A 179 -18.83 21.95 -6.35
C GLY A 179 -17.48 21.51 -6.89
N PRO A 180 -16.71 22.47 -7.42
CA PRO A 180 -15.37 22.22 -7.91
C PRO A 180 -14.40 21.91 -6.76
N PHE A 181 -13.39 21.09 -7.03
CA PHE A 181 -12.21 20.93 -6.19
C PHE A 181 -10.97 20.74 -7.08
N VAL A 182 -9.79 20.89 -6.49
CA VAL A 182 -8.52 20.62 -7.19
C VAL A 182 -8.08 19.18 -6.90
N MET A 183 -8.06 18.35 -7.95
CA MET A 183 -7.60 16.96 -7.92
C MET A 183 -6.13 16.90 -8.39
N GLY A 184 -5.35 15.99 -7.79
CA GLY A 184 -3.93 15.82 -8.11
C GLY A 184 -3.03 16.84 -7.41
N THR A 185 -1.79 16.97 -7.88
CA THR A 185 -0.81 17.90 -7.30
C THR A 185 0.24 18.34 -8.33
N ASP A 186 0.71 19.59 -8.21
CA ASP A 186 1.92 20.10 -8.86
C ASP A 186 3.01 20.46 -7.85
N ASP A 187 2.65 20.52 -6.56
CA ASP A 187 3.49 21.08 -5.50
C ASP A 187 4.21 19.99 -4.67
N GLU A 188 3.91 18.70 -4.86
CA GLU A 188 4.61 17.62 -4.18
C GLU A 188 5.83 17.16 -5.00
N PRO A 189 7.07 17.36 -4.50
CA PRO A 189 8.28 17.14 -5.28
C PRO A 189 8.47 15.67 -5.68
N TRP A 190 7.93 14.74 -4.89
CA TRP A 190 8.05 13.31 -5.11
C TRP A 190 6.73 12.62 -5.50
N ALA A 191 5.69 13.37 -5.87
CA ALA A 191 4.49 12.75 -6.46
C ALA A 191 4.87 11.89 -7.67
N LEU A 192 4.14 10.82 -7.96
CA LEU A 192 4.35 10.04 -9.19
C LEU A 192 3.72 10.75 -10.39
N ASP A 193 4.03 10.26 -11.59
CA ASP A 193 3.55 10.86 -12.84
C ASP A 193 2.02 10.86 -12.95
N ASN A 194 1.38 9.78 -12.53
CA ASN A 194 -0.07 9.59 -12.52
C ASN A 194 -0.85 10.47 -11.53
N GLU A 195 -0.17 11.12 -10.58
CA GLU A 195 -0.77 12.06 -9.62
C GLU A 195 -0.77 13.52 -10.14
N ARG A 196 -0.09 13.77 -11.26
CA ARG A 196 0.05 15.09 -11.90
C ARG A 196 -0.84 15.21 -13.14
N THR A 197 -1.26 16.40 -13.54
CA THR A 197 -1.09 17.73 -12.93
C THR A 197 -2.33 18.11 -12.11
N ALA A 198 -2.21 19.08 -11.21
CA ALA A 198 -3.34 19.62 -10.47
C ALA A 198 -4.38 20.24 -11.42
N HIS A 199 -5.64 19.80 -11.34
CA HIS A 199 -6.70 20.27 -12.24
C HIS A 199 -8.06 20.34 -11.53
N GLN A 200 -8.96 21.18 -12.06
CA GLN A 200 -10.30 21.34 -11.51
C GLN A 200 -11.22 20.20 -11.97
N VAL A 201 -11.88 19.56 -11.00
CA VAL A 201 -12.95 18.58 -11.23
C VAL A 201 -14.22 19.07 -10.55
N TYR A 202 -15.36 18.98 -11.23
CA TYR A 202 -16.67 19.32 -10.66
C TYR A 202 -17.42 18.04 -10.28
N LEU A 203 -17.85 17.95 -9.03
CA LEU A 203 -18.66 16.85 -8.51
C LEU A 203 -20.01 17.37 -8.01
N THR A 204 -21.07 16.58 -8.18
CA THR A 204 -22.32 16.77 -7.44
C THR A 204 -22.10 16.44 -5.97
N ASP A 205 -23.09 16.73 -5.12
CA ASP A 205 -23.07 16.25 -3.75
C ASP A 205 -23.16 14.73 -3.72
N PHE A 206 -22.53 14.14 -2.72
CA PHE A 206 -22.57 12.71 -2.46
C PHE A 206 -22.36 12.46 -0.96
N ALA A 207 -22.72 11.27 -0.50
CA ALA A 207 -22.39 10.79 0.83
C ALA A 207 -21.26 9.76 0.74
N ILE A 208 -20.39 9.72 1.74
CA ILE A 208 -19.37 8.70 1.92
C ILE A 208 -19.38 8.25 3.37
N ASP A 209 -19.15 6.96 3.62
CA ASP A 209 -19.04 6.45 4.99
C ASP A 209 -17.90 7.16 5.72
N ARG A 210 -18.13 7.53 6.99
CA ARG A 210 -17.09 8.15 7.84
C ARG A 210 -15.91 7.21 8.02
N PHE A 211 -16.14 5.91 8.07
CA PHE A 211 -15.13 4.87 8.29
C PHE A 211 -15.21 3.81 7.18
N PRO A 212 -14.14 3.04 6.94
CA PRO A 212 -14.22 1.84 6.13
C PRO A 212 -15.23 0.82 6.68
N VAL A 213 -15.80 0.02 5.79
CA VAL A 213 -16.69 -1.09 6.13
C VAL A 213 -16.01 -2.02 7.13
N THR A 214 -16.67 -2.31 8.25
CA THR A 214 -16.11 -3.19 9.28
C THR A 214 -16.35 -4.66 8.98
N ASN A 215 -15.56 -5.51 9.62
CA ASN A 215 -15.79 -6.95 9.61
C ASN A 215 -17.19 -7.32 10.11
N GLY A 216 -17.70 -6.63 11.14
CA GLY A 216 -19.05 -6.88 11.67
C GLY A 216 -20.12 -6.63 10.61
N GLN A 217 -20.02 -5.51 9.88
CA GLN A 217 -20.95 -5.23 8.77
C GLN A 217 -20.80 -6.25 7.63
N PHE A 218 -19.58 -6.69 7.35
CA PHE A 218 -19.35 -7.68 6.30
C PHE A 218 -19.87 -9.09 6.69
N VAL A 219 -19.86 -9.45 7.97
CA VAL A 219 -20.53 -10.65 8.48
C VAL A 219 -22.03 -10.58 8.22
N GLU A 220 -22.68 -9.45 8.48
CA GLU A 220 -24.11 -9.27 8.17
C GLU A 220 -24.41 -9.48 6.68
N PHE A 221 -23.56 -8.96 5.79
CA PHE A 221 -23.65 -9.21 4.35
C PHE A 221 -23.54 -10.69 4.00
N ILE A 222 -22.59 -11.42 4.61
CA ILE A 222 -22.43 -12.87 4.39
C ILE A 222 -23.66 -13.63 4.88
N GLU A 223 -24.13 -13.32 6.09
CA GLU A 223 -25.25 -14.00 6.76
C GLU A 223 -26.59 -13.75 6.06
N ASP A 224 -26.78 -12.57 5.45
CA ASP A 224 -27.93 -12.26 4.57
C ASP A 224 -27.79 -12.84 3.14
N GLY A 225 -26.87 -13.79 2.96
CA GLY A 225 -26.68 -14.52 1.73
C GLY A 225 -26.03 -13.71 0.61
N GLY A 226 -25.24 -12.68 0.93
CA GLY A 226 -24.61 -11.77 -0.02
C GLY A 226 -23.81 -12.47 -1.13
N TYR A 227 -23.11 -13.55 -0.79
CA TYR A 227 -22.41 -14.37 -1.78
C TYR A 227 -23.36 -15.24 -2.62
N SER A 228 -24.57 -15.52 -2.19
CA SER A 228 -25.51 -16.44 -2.87
C SER A 228 -26.56 -15.73 -3.73
N ARG A 229 -26.52 -14.39 -3.80
CA ARG A 229 -27.51 -13.52 -4.41
C ARG A 229 -26.95 -12.82 -5.66
N PRO A 230 -27.13 -13.38 -6.88
CA PRO A 230 -26.52 -12.85 -8.10
C PRO A 230 -26.89 -11.41 -8.42
N GLU A 231 -28.05 -10.95 -7.97
CA GLU A 231 -28.55 -9.60 -8.20
C GLU A 231 -27.74 -8.49 -7.53
N LEU A 232 -26.90 -8.85 -6.55
CA LEU A 232 -25.98 -7.91 -5.87
C LEU A 232 -24.69 -7.69 -6.65
N TRP A 233 -24.38 -8.55 -7.61
CA TRP A 233 -23.07 -8.59 -8.27
C TRP A 233 -23.17 -8.06 -9.69
N SER A 234 -22.09 -7.45 -10.20
CA SER A 234 -21.94 -7.27 -11.64
C SER A 234 -21.88 -8.64 -12.33
N ARG A 235 -22.09 -8.67 -13.65
CA ARG A 235 -21.99 -9.92 -14.42
C ARG A 235 -20.60 -10.57 -14.29
N ASP A 236 -19.55 -9.77 -14.40
CA ASP A 236 -18.17 -10.25 -14.30
C ASP A 236 -17.82 -10.62 -12.86
N GLY A 237 -18.33 -9.87 -11.87
CA GLY A 237 -18.19 -10.19 -10.46
C GLY A 237 -18.86 -11.51 -10.07
N TRP A 238 -20.08 -11.76 -10.54
CA TRP A 238 -20.76 -13.03 -10.29
C TRP A 238 -20.00 -14.21 -10.91
N ARG A 239 -19.52 -14.06 -12.15
CA ARG A 239 -18.67 -15.08 -12.79
C ARG A 239 -17.42 -15.34 -11.95
N HIS A 240 -16.71 -14.29 -11.54
CA HIS A 240 -15.52 -14.43 -10.71
C HIS A 240 -15.81 -15.11 -9.37
N ARG A 241 -16.86 -14.71 -8.66
CA ARG A 241 -17.31 -15.33 -7.40
C ARG A 241 -17.56 -16.83 -7.56
N VAL A 242 -18.16 -17.25 -8.68
CA VAL A 242 -18.43 -18.67 -8.97
C VAL A 242 -17.13 -19.41 -9.29
N ASP A 243 -16.32 -18.87 -10.22
CA ASP A 243 -15.09 -19.52 -10.70
C ASP A 243 -14.04 -19.66 -9.58
N ALA A 244 -13.85 -18.60 -8.80
CA ALA A 244 -12.94 -18.58 -7.64
C ALA A 244 -13.58 -19.16 -6.36
N LYS A 245 -14.86 -19.56 -6.41
CA LYS A 245 -15.62 -20.15 -5.30
C LYS A 245 -15.62 -19.30 -4.02
N LEU A 246 -15.68 -17.97 -4.16
CA LEU A 246 -15.63 -17.04 -3.04
C LEU A 246 -16.85 -17.20 -2.12
N ARG A 247 -16.62 -17.21 -0.81
CA ARG A 247 -17.66 -17.37 0.24
C ARG A 247 -17.50 -16.42 1.42
N ALA A 248 -16.33 -15.83 1.57
CA ALA A 248 -15.93 -14.88 2.59
C ALA A 248 -14.64 -14.18 2.10
N PRO A 249 -14.19 -13.09 2.76
CA PRO A 249 -12.89 -12.49 2.50
C PRO A 249 -11.75 -13.53 2.57
N LEU A 250 -10.65 -13.30 1.86
CA LEU A 250 -9.52 -14.22 1.92
C LEU A 250 -8.98 -14.35 3.35
N PHE A 251 -8.57 -15.55 3.73
CA PHE A 251 -8.11 -15.95 5.07
C PHE A 251 -9.19 -16.05 6.15
N TRP A 252 -10.48 -15.93 5.79
CA TRP A 252 -11.56 -16.19 6.72
C TRP A 252 -12.04 -17.63 6.64
N GLU A 253 -12.33 -18.19 7.80
CA GLU A 253 -12.94 -19.49 7.96
C GLU A 253 -14.08 -19.43 8.98
N HIS A 254 -15.00 -20.39 8.89
CA HIS A 254 -16.19 -20.46 9.76
C HIS A 254 -16.39 -21.87 10.27
N ASP A 255 -16.46 -22.02 11.59
CA ASP A 255 -16.71 -23.28 12.25
C ASP A 255 -17.85 -23.17 13.29
N SER A 256 -17.97 -24.15 14.20
CA SER A 256 -18.99 -24.12 15.25
C SER A 256 -18.84 -22.99 16.28
N SER A 257 -17.67 -22.36 16.33
CA SER A 257 -17.30 -21.30 17.27
C SER A 257 -17.49 -19.90 16.66
N GLY A 258 -17.70 -19.80 15.35
CA GLY A 258 -17.96 -18.58 14.61
C GLY A 258 -16.92 -18.30 13.52
N TRP A 259 -16.80 -17.03 13.13
CA TRP A 259 -15.83 -16.56 12.15
C TRP A 259 -14.45 -16.34 12.78
N TRP A 260 -13.42 -16.89 12.15
CA TRP A 260 -12.03 -16.65 12.49
C TRP A 260 -11.24 -16.28 11.23
N HIS A 261 -10.09 -15.65 11.42
CA HIS A 261 -9.21 -15.24 10.34
C HIS A 261 -7.75 -15.51 10.67
N GLU A 262 -6.94 -15.67 9.62
CA GLU A 262 -5.49 -15.76 9.73
C GLU A 262 -4.82 -14.44 9.33
N THR A 263 -3.87 -13.98 10.13
CA THR A 263 -3.02 -12.82 9.81
C THR A 263 -1.57 -13.17 10.10
N PHE A 264 -0.76 -13.25 9.05
CA PHE A 264 0.65 -13.66 9.08
C PHE A 264 0.91 -14.98 9.82
N GLY A 265 0.06 -15.98 9.60
CA GLY A 265 0.14 -17.29 10.27
C GLY A 265 -0.40 -17.32 11.70
N VAL A 266 -1.05 -16.25 12.17
CA VAL A 266 -1.70 -16.18 13.48
C VAL A 266 -3.22 -16.21 13.30
N GLU A 267 -3.86 -17.23 13.86
CA GLU A 267 -5.32 -17.37 13.87
C GLU A 267 -5.94 -16.61 15.05
N ALA A 268 -7.02 -15.88 14.78
CA ALA A 268 -7.79 -15.18 15.79
C ALA A 268 -9.28 -15.08 15.38
N PRO A 269 -10.21 -14.88 16.33
CA PRO A 269 -11.59 -14.51 15.99
C PRO A 269 -11.64 -13.23 15.15
N VAL A 270 -12.55 -13.16 14.19
CA VAL A 270 -12.74 -11.95 13.37
C VAL A 270 -13.13 -10.76 14.26
N PRO A 271 -12.34 -9.69 14.34
CA PRO A 271 -12.63 -8.54 15.19
C PRO A 271 -13.67 -7.63 14.51
N PRO A 272 -14.88 -7.45 15.09
CA PRO A 272 -16.01 -6.85 14.40
C PRO A 272 -15.85 -5.35 14.09
N ASP A 273 -14.95 -4.66 14.79
CA ASP A 273 -14.71 -3.22 14.72
C ASP A 273 -13.55 -2.84 13.77
N LYS A 274 -12.82 -3.80 13.21
CA LYS A 274 -11.76 -3.52 12.24
C LYS A 274 -12.31 -3.44 10.82
N PRO A 275 -11.73 -2.61 9.95
CA PRO A 275 -11.97 -2.65 8.51
C PRO A 275 -11.84 -4.06 7.94
N VAL A 276 -12.78 -4.43 7.07
CA VAL A 276 -12.66 -5.65 6.28
C VAL A 276 -11.53 -5.52 5.27
N VAL A 277 -10.69 -6.55 5.19
CA VAL A 277 -9.52 -6.60 4.31
C VAL A 277 -9.53 -7.88 3.49
N HIS A 278 -8.72 -7.89 2.42
CA HIS A 278 -8.58 -9.01 1.50
C HIS A 278 -9.88 -9.43 0.79
N VAL A 279 -10.73 -8.45 0.50
CA VAL A 279 -11.86 -8.56 -0.42
C VAL A 279 -11.44 -8.09 -1.81
N SER A 280 -11.97 -8.73 -2.85
CA SER A 280 -11.83 -8.27 -4.23
C SER A 280 -12.67 -7.02 -4.50
N TYR A 281 -12.37 -6.33 -5.61
CA TYR A 281 -13.23 -5.26 -6.14
C TYR A 281 -14.69 -5.73 -6.29
N TYR A 282 -14.88 -6.97 -6.76
CA TYR A 282 -16.21 -7.56 -6.97
C TYR A 282 -16.98 -7.82 -5.67
N GLU A 283 -16.28 -8.17 -4.59
CA GLU A 283 -16.90 -8.29 -3.26
C GLU A 283 -17.26 -6.92 -2.68
N ALA A 284 -16.39 -5.92 -2.87
CA ALA A 284 -16.64 -4.56 -2.42
C ALA A 284 -17.85 -3.92 -3.13
N GLU A 285 -17.98 -4.09 -4.46
CA GLU A 285 -19.16 -3.59 -5.20
C GLU A 285 -20.45 -4.31 -4.76
N ALA A 286 -20.37 -5.63 -4.50
CA ALA A 286 -21.54 -6.42 -4.13
C ALA A 286 -22.03 -6.09 -2.72
N TYR A 287 -21.09 -5.89 -1.78
CA TYR A 287 -21.39 -5.36 -0.47
C TYR A 287 -22.05 -3.98 -0.57
N ALA A 288 -21.48 -3.07 -1.36
CA ALA A 288 -22.05 -1.73 -1.53
C ALA A 288 -23.48 -1.79 -2.09
N SER A 289 -23.72 -2.65 -3.09
CA SER A 289 -25.07 -2.87 -3.64
C SER A 289 -26.04 -3.43 -2.60
N TRP A 290 -25.59 -4.37 -1.76
CA TRP A 290 -26.40 -4.94 -0.67
C TRP A 290 -26.78 -3.89 0.37
N ALA A 291 -25.84 -3.03 0.73
CA ALA A 291 -26.05 -1.92 1.65
C ALA A 291 -26.90 -0.79 1.05
N GLY A 292 -27.33 -0.88 -0.21
CA GLY A 292 -28.07 0.17 -0.91
C GLY A 292 -27.20 1.39 -1.29
N LYS A 293 -25.89 1.19 -1.39
CA LYS A 293 -24.86 2.20 -1.65
C LYS A 293 -24.11 1.88 -2.96
N ARG A 294 -22.97 2.54 -3.17
CA ARG A 294 -22.02 2.29 -4.26
C ARG A 294 -20.60 2.58 -3.80
N LEU A 295 -19.62 2.12 -4.56
CA LEU A 295 -18.23 2.56 -4.38
C LEU A 295 -18.08 4.04 -4.80
N PRO A 296 -17.21 4.81 -4.13
CA PRO A 296 -16.85 6.14 -4.58
C PRO A 296 -16.00 6.04 -5.86
N THR A 297 -16.10 7.05 -6.72
CA THR A 297 -15.07 7.30 -7.74
C THR A 297 -13.79 7.79 -7.07
N GLU A 298 -12.63 7.68 -7.74
CA GLU A 298 -11.37 8.21 -7.20
C GLU A 298 -11.43 9.72 -6.94
N ALA A 299 -12.14 10.48 -7.78
CA ALA A 299 -12.32 11.92 -7.60
C ALA A 299 -13.18 12.24 -6.36
N GLU A 300 -14.24 11.46 -6.10
CA GLU A 300 -15.05 11.59 -4.89
C GLU A 300 -14.23 11.25 -3.64
N TRP A 301 -13.43 10.17 -3.71
CA TRP A 301 -12.55 9.77 -2.62
C TRP A 301 -11.51 10.84 -2.31
N GLU A 302 -10.83 11.39 -3.33
CA GLU A 302 -9.81 12.43 -3.12
C GLU A 302 -10.43 13.74 -2.59
N LYS A 303 -11.60 14.14 -3.10
CA LYS A 303 -12.32 15.32 -2.58
C LYS A 303 -12.69 15.11 -1.11
N ALA A 304 -13.22 13.94 -0.74
CA ALA A 304 -13.57 13.63 0.65
C ALA A 304 -12.35 13.60 1.57
N ALA A 305 -11.20 13.13 1.06
CA ALA A 305 -9.96 13.01 1.83
C ALA A 305 -9.25 14.36 2.02
N ARG A 306 -9.13 15.19 0.98
CA ARG A 306 -8.21 16.34 0.97
C ARG A 306 -8.87 17.70 0.84
N TRP A 307 -10.06 17.81 0.27
CA TRP A 307 -10.67 19.11 0.00
C TRP A 307 -11.24 19.74 1.26
N ASP A 308 -10.81 20.95 1.57
CA ASP A 308 -11.37 21.78 2.62
C ASP A 308 -12.27 22.85 1.99
N SER A 309 -13.58 22.62 2.09
CA SER A 309 -14.58 23.52 1.52
C SER A 309 -14.66 24.89 2.21
N GLU A 310 -14.22 24.99 3.47
CA GLU A 310 -14.23 26.27 4.19
C GLU A 310 -13.09 27.18 3.72
N SER A 311 -11.89 26.61 3.56
CA SER A 311 -10.73 27.35 3.08
C SER A 311 -10.57 27.37 1.56
N GLY A 312 -11.33 26.54 0.83
CA GLY A 312 -11.31 26.47 -0.63
C GLY A 312 -10.00 25.94 -1.20
N ARG A 313 -9.33 25.02 -0.48
CA ARG A 313 -8.04 24.44 -0.88
C ARG A 313 -8.00 22.93 -0.65
N SER A 314 -7.13 22.25 -1.39
CA SER A 314 -6.72 20.88 -1.07
C SER A 314 -5.65 20.92 0.02
N ARG A 315 -5.84 20.13 1.08
CA ARG A 315 -4.86 19.91 2.15
C ARG A 315 -3.80 18.90 1.68
N ARG A 316 -2.61 18.96 2.29
CA ARG A 316 -1.55 17.97 2.00
C ARG A 316 -1.98 16.56 2.42
N PHE A 317 -2.44 16.43 3.66
CA PHE A 317 -3.05 15.24 4.25
C PHE A 317 -4.48 15.57 4.73
N PRO A 318 -5.32 14.57 5.06
CA PRO A 318 -6.69 14.83 5.52
C PRO A 318 -6.76 15.80 6.71
N TRP A 319 -5.88 15.58 7.69
CA TRP A 319 -5.77 16.38 8.91
C TRP A 319 -5.05 17.74 8.73
N GLY A 320 -4.50 18.02 7.54
CA GLY A 320 -3.79 19.27 7.25
C GLY A 320 -2.39 19.08 6.69
N ASP A 321 -1.48 19.99 7.00
CA ASP A 321 -0.17 20.09 6.33
C ASP A 321 1.00 19.53 7.18
N VAL A 322 0.71 19.05 8.39
CA VAL A 322 1.70 18.42 9.28
C VAL A 322 1.97 16.97 8.86
N SER A 323 3.23 16.55 8.92
CA SER A 323 3.64 15.17 8.62
C SER A 323 2.87 14.17 9.49
N ALA A 324 2.55 13.01 8.91
CA ALA A 324 1.92 11.91 9.63
C ALA A 324 2.74 11.48 10.85
N ASP A 325 2.05 11.17 11.94
CA ASP A 325 2.61 10.54 13.13
C ASP A 325 1.69 9.40 13.64
N GLU A 326 2.08 8.79 14.75
CA GLU A 326 1.35 7.64 15.33
C GLU A 326 -0.03 7.97 15.90
N ASN A 327 -0.33 9.24 16.11
CA ASN A 327 -1.64 9.72 16.59
C ASN A 327 -2.58 10.08 15.43
N LEU A 328 -2.02 10.30 14.24
CA LEU A 328 -2.76 10.74 13.06
C LEU A 328 -3.14 9.59 12.13
N ALA A 329 -2.34 8.51 12.06
CA ALA A 329 -2.60 7.41 11.13
C ALA A 329 -1.91 6.08 11.50
N ASN A 330 -2.48 4.97 11.02
CA ASN A 330 -1.84 3.65 11.04
C ASN A 330 -1.04 3.44 9.74
N LEU A 331 0.24 3.79 9.76
CA LEU A 331 1.13 3.68 8.59
C LEU A 331 2.42 2.93 8.93
N GLY A 332 3.17 2.54 7.89
CA GLY A 332 4.53 2.02 8.04
C GLY A 332 4.63 0.57 8.52
N GLN A 333 3.58 -0.24 8.34
CA GLN A 333 3.53 -1.66 8.74
C GLN A 333 3.64 -1.91 10.25
N ARG A 334 3.46 -0.88 11.09
CA ARG A 334 3.70 -0.95 12.53
C ARG A 334 2.93 -2.07 13.24
N HIS A 335 1.71 -2.35 12.78
CA HIS A 335 0.76 -3.22 13.48
C HIS A 335 0.38 -4.50 12.74
N LEU A 336 0.91 -4.70 11.52
CA LEU A 336 0.58 -5.85 10.64
C LEU A 336 -0.93 -6.09 10.43
N GLY A 337 -1.72 -5.02 10.50
CA GLY A 337 -3.16 -5.05 10.29
C GLY A 337 -3.79 -3.68 10.52
N PRO A 338 -5.06 -3.49 10.13
CA PRO A 338 -5.75 -2.23 10.35
C PRO A 338 -6.05 -2.02 11.84
N ALA A 339 -6.24 -0.75 12.20
CA ALA A 339 -6.77 -0.38 13.51
C ALA A 339 -8.30 -0.56 13.53
N GLY A 340 -8.91 -0.56 14.72
CA GLY A 340 -10.36 -0.45 14.82
C GLY A 340 -10.84 0.90 14.27
N VAL A 341 -12.03 0.95 13.69
CA VAL A 341 -12.61 2.22 13.22
C VAL A 341 -12.79 3.19 14.40
N GLY A 342 -12.52 4.48 14.16
CA GLY A 342 -12.53 5.52 15.20
C GLY A 342 -11.29 5.57 16.08
N SER A 343 -10.22 4.82 15.76
CA SER A 343 -8.95 4.89 16.50
C SER A 343 -8.14 6.17 16.23
N TYR A 344 -8.43 6.91 15.15
CA TYR A 344 -7.65 8.08 14.72
C TYR A 344 -8.51 9.33 14.45
N PRO A 345 -9.26 9.86 15.44
CA PRO A 345 -10.11 11.04 15.23
C PRO A 345 -9.30 12.29 14.86
N ALA A 346 -8.04 12.38 15.29
CA ALA A 346 -7.14 13.48 14.90
C ALA A 346 -6.68 13.39 13.43
N GLY A 347 -6.83 12.22 12.80
CA GLY A 347 -6.53 11.98 11.39
C GLY A 347 -7.69 12.29 10.44
N ALA A 348 -8.80 12.81 10.95
CA ALA A 348 -9.98 13.09 10.13
C ALA A 348 -9.73 14.15 9.05
N SER A 349 -10.41 14.00 7.90
CA SER A 349 -10.44 15.02 6.85
C SER A 349 -11.19 16.28 7.28
N ALA A 350 -11.14 17.33 6.47
CA ALA A 350 -11.95 18.54 6.68
C ALA A 350 -13.46 18.24 6.74
N ALA A 351 -13.90 17.20 6.02
CA ALA A 351 -15.28 16.75 6.02
C ALA A 351 -15.61 15.83 7.20
N GLY A 352 -14.62 15.37 7.95
CA GLY A 352 -14.80 14.43 9.05
C GLY A 352 -14.81 12.96 8.63
N VAL A 353 -14.18 12.63 7.50
CA VAL A 353 -13.93 11.24 7.07
C VAL A 353 -12.65 10.73 7.74
N GLU A 354 -12.67 9.51 8.26
CA GLU A 354 -11.61 8.86 9.01
C GLU A 354 -11.14 7.56 8.33
N GLN A 355 -9.98 7.06 8.76
CA GLN A 355 -9.31 5.87 8.21
C GLN A 355 -9.57 4.61 9.03
#